data_AF-A0A261GNG2-F1
#
_entry.id   AF-A0A261GNG2-F1
#
_cell.length_a   1.000
_cell.length_b   1.000
_cell.length_c   1.000
_cell.angle_alpha   90.00
_cell.angle_beta   90.00
_cell.angle_gamma   90.00
#
_symmetry.space_group_name_H-M   'P 1'
#
loop_
_entity.id
_entity.type
_entity.pdbx_description
1 polymer ?
#
loop_
_entity_poly.entity_id
_entity_poly.type
_entity_poly.pdbx_seq_one_letter_code
_entity_poly.pdbx_strand_id
1 'polypeptide(L)'
;MRYNLQLRYSLRYIAAGLATISLILMAQTGIAATDKCTPLARTPMERLYCEVTNKGEGKSLPPFDDFRRNTPQIQALLLKRPAEKLGLKIPADTQATTTATATDSHSASRTQAAKPQASRKADVDTSQAKRTQREPGTPESDSCQLHKQSITCSGRQFQLVENLPNKSISPTALQATNRLQLPDWNTQEQPSEHLYLTSAYQVYIDKMMEIGLGAATMSFTRFHHNFQEAKEQNRDFQQRFADMYEYLKEDKRTMSTPKRLVSNGPEGIEYCDYLKKNLIVCDNGFHNWLYLAK
;
A
#
# COMPACT_ATOMS: atom_id res chain seq x y z
N MET A 1 90.02 -2.82 52.56
CA MET A 1 89.96 -1.53 51.82
C MET A 1 89.28 -1.82 50.47
N ARG A 2 88.22 -1.10 50.06
CA ARG A 2 88.25 0.04 49.11
C ARG A 2 89.13 -0.31 47.89
N TYR A 3 88.64 -0.46 46.66
CA TYR A 3 87.68 0.33 45.85
C TYR A 3 86.65 -0.59 45.15
N ASN A 4 85.39 -0.25 44.83
CA ASN A 4 84.64 1.02 44.84
C ASN A 4 84.99 2.06 43.75
N LEU A 5 84.77 1.70 42.48
CA LEU A 5 84.26 2.59 41.40
C LEU A 5 84.01 1.71 40.14
N GLN A 6 82.78 1.72 39.58
CA GLN A 6 82.36 1.29 38.21
C GLN A 6 80.84 1.04 38.13
N LEU A 7 80.15 0.83 39.26
CA LEU A 7 78.70 1.04 39.31
C LEU A 7 78.41 2.56 39.29
N ARG A 8 77.79 3.07 38.21
CA ARG A 8 76.74 4.14 38.19
C ARG A 8 76.44 4.82 36.84
N TYR A 9 77.19 4.58 35.76
CA TYR A 9 77.03 5.35 34.51
C TYR A 9 76.34 4.67 33.32
N SER A 10 75.89 3.42 33.43
CA SER A 10 75.19 2.68 32.36
C SER A 10 73.74 2.27 32.70
N LEU A 11 73.22 2.62 33.88
CA LEU A 11 71.85 2.31 34.32
C LEU A 11 70.95 3.56 34.50
N ARG A 12 71.14 4.59 33.67
CA ARG A 12 70.26 5.79 33.65
C ARG A 12 69.61 6.12 32.30
N TYR A 13 69.85 5.32 31.26
CA TYR A 13 69.24 5.48 29.93
C TYR A 13 68.31 4.34 29.50
N ILE A 14 67.86 3.49 30.44
CA ILE A 14 66.80 2.49 30.21
C ILE A 14 65.58 2.77 31.14
N ALA A 15 65.56 3.95 31.80
CA ALA A 15 64.48 4.39 32.70
C ALA A 15 63.67 5.58 32.15
N ALA A 16 63.82 5.90 30.86
CA ALA A 16 63.17 7.04 30.20
C ALA A 16 62.60 6.69 28.80
N GLY A 17 62.20 5.42 28.61
CA GLY A 17 61.61 4.91 27.36
C GLY A 17 60.39 4.01 27.55
N LEU A 18 59.80 3.98 28.75
CA LEU A 18 58.68 3.10 29.13
C LEU A 18 57.57 3.86 29.90
N ALA A 19 57.32 5.12 29.54
CA ALA A 19 56.34 5.96 30.24
C ALA A 19 55.50 6.90 29.34
N THR A 20 55.56 6.77 28.01
CA THR A 20 54.87 7.69 27.06
C THR A 20 54.15 7.02 25.88
N ILE A 21 53.96 5.69 25.90
CA ILE A 21 53.11 4.96 24.94
C ILE A 21 52.21 3.95 25.67
N SER A 22 51.36 4.45 26.57
CA SER A 22 50.27 3.66 27.20
C SER A 22 49.03 4.50 27.50
N LEU A 23 48.82 5.55 26.70
CA LEU A 23 47.61 6.38 26.75
C LEU A 23 47.13 6.80 25.36
N ILE A 24 47.24 5.90 24.36
CA ILE A 24 46.38 6.00 23.18
C ILE A 24 44.99 5.59 23.64
N LEU A 25 44.28 6.61 24.11
CA LEU A 25 42.90 6.60 24.54
C LEU A 25 42.07 5.77 23.55
N MET A 26 41.43 4.70 24.02
CA MET A 26 40.34 4.06 23.28
C MET A 26 39.14 5.00 23.27
N ALA A 27 39.23 6.04 22.44
CA ALA A 27 38.09 6.79 21.95
C ALA A 27 37.31 5.85 21.02
N GLN A 28 36.59 4.90 21.62
CA GLN A 28 35.49 4.24 20.95
C GLN A 28 34.47 5.32 20.64
N THR A 29 34.55 5.88 19.43
CA THR A 29 33.47 6.64 18.85
C THR A 29 32.31 5.69 18.70
N GLY A 30 31.46 5.65 19.74
CA GLY A 30 30.15 5.05 19.64
C GLY A 30 29.45 5.71 18.47
N ILE A 31 29.35 5.00 17.35
CA ILE A 31 28.58 5.43 16.19
C ILE A 31 27.14 5.43 16.68
N ALA A 32 26.68 6.60 17.14
CA ALA A 32 25.28 6.80 17.47
C ALA A 32 24.49 6.40 16.24
N ALA A 33 23.67 5.34 16.38
CA ALA A 33 22.83 4.87 15.30
C ALA A 33 21.99 6.06 14.85
N THR A 34 22.23 6.54 13.63
CA THR A 34 21.51 7.70 13.11
C THR A 34 20.04 7.30 13.03
N ASP A 35 19.19 7.98 13.79
CA ASP A 35 17.76 7.71 13.81
C ASP A 35 17.16 8.17 12.48
N LYS A 36 17.17 7.26 11.51
CA LYS A 36 16.61 7.46 10.17
C LYS A 36 15.09 7.35 10.14
N CYS A 37 14.47 6.87 11.23
CA CYS A 37 13.04 6.61 11.29
C CYS A 37 12.28 7.82 11.81
N THR A 38 12.67 8.36 12.98
CA THR A 38 11.93 9.45 13.65
C THR A 38 11.76 10.71 12.77
N PRO A 39 12.74 11.16 11.96
CA PRO A 39 12.55 12.29 11.04
C PRO A 39 11.49 12.08 9.95
N LEU A 40 11.12 10.82 9.67
CA LEU A 40 10.09 10.46 8.69
C LEU A 40 8.70 10.32 9.32
N ALA A 41 8.60 10.25 10.65
CA ALA A 41 7.38 9.95 11.38
C ALA A 41 6.46 11.18 11.53
N ARG A 42 5.28 11.10 10.90
CA ARG A 42 4.23 12.12 10.83
C ARG A 42 3.16 11.93 11.90
N THR A 43 2.87 10.68 12.30
CA THR A 43 1.82 10.36 13.28
C THR A 43 2.39 9.92 14.64
N PRO A 44 1.59 9.94 15.74
CA PRO A 44 2.01 9.35 17.02
C PRO A 44 2.33 7.84 16.93
N MET A 45 1.61 7.10 16.10
CA MET A 45 1.86 5.67 15.86
C MET A 45 3.18 5.44 15.11
N GLU A 46 3.46 6.24 14.08
CA GLU A 46 4.74 6.21 13.35
C GLU A 46 5.92 6.55 14.29
N ARG A 47 5.76 7.52 15.21
CA ARG A 47 6.78 7.83 16.22
C ARG A 47 7.00 6.66 17.20
N LEU A 48 5.94 6.02 17.68
CA LEU A 48 6.06 4.83 18.53
C LEU A 48 6.72 3.65 17.79
N TYR A 49 6.40 3.44 16.50
CA TYR A 49 7.09 2.46 15.66
C TYR A 49 8.60 2.69 15.61
N CYS A 50 9.02 3.94 15.41
CA CYS A 50 10.44 4.29 15.36
C CYS A 50 11.12 4.05 16.70
N GLU A 51 10.48 4.43 17.81
CA GLU A 51 11.02 4.19 19.16
C GLU A 51 11.16 2.69 19.47
N VAL A 52 10.15 1.88 19.15
CA VAL A 52 10.17 0.41 19.31
C VAL A 52 11.28 -0.23 18.47
N THR A 53 11.45 0.23 17.24
CA THR A 53 12.48 -0.29 16.31
C THR A 53 13.88 0.08 16.80
N ASN A 54 14.10 1.33 17.21
CA ASN A 54 15.38 1.82 17.74
C ASN A 54 15.76 1.17 19.07
N LYS A 55 14.77 0.72 19.87
CA LYS A 55 14.96 -0.08 21.09
C LYS A 55 15.13 -1.60 20.83
N GLY A 56 15.16 -2.04 19.57
CA GLY A 56 15.51 -3.42 19.18
C GLY A 56 14.35 -4.42 19.08
N GLU A 57 13.11 -4.00 19.36
CA GLU A 57 11.91 -4.86 19.28
C GLU A 57 11.20 -4.81 17.91
N GLY A 58 11.79 -4.14 16.92
CA GLY A 58 11.25 -4.03 15.56
C GLY A 58 11.23 -5.34 14.75
N LYS A 59 11.87 -6.43 15.23
CA LYS A 59 12.01 -7.70 14.47
C LYS A 59 10.69 -8.37 14.07
N SER A 60 9.61 -8.13 14.83
CA SER A 60 8.28 -8.68 14.54
C SER A 60 7.34 -7.67 13.87
N LEU A 61 7.81 -6.47 13.55
CA LEU A 61 7.04 -5.45 12.85
C LEU A 61 7.29 -5.55 11.34
N PRO A 62 6.29 -5.22 10.51
CA PRO A 62 6.51 -5.04 9.08
C PRO A 62 7.43 -3.82 8.83
N PRO A 63 8.07 -3.70 7.65
CA PRO A 63 8.85 -2.52 7.26
C PRO A 63 8.08 -1.21 7.46
N PHE A 64 8.79 -0.08 7.66
CA PHE A 64 8.16 1.18 8.06
C PHE A 64 7.07 1.64 7.09
N ASP A 65 7.30 1.60 5.77
CA ASP A 65 6.27 1.99 4.81
C ASP A 65 5.08 1.02 4.80
N ASP A 66 5.27 -0.27 5.08
CA ASP A 66 4.16 -1.22 5.25
C ASP A 66 3.40 -0.97 6.55
N PHE A 67 4.09 -0.60 7.64
CA PHE A 67 3.46 -0.17 8.88
C PHE A 67 2.58 1.08 8.66
N ARG A 68 3.10 2.10 7.97
CA ARG A 68 2.40 3.36 7.65
C ARG A 68 1.10 3.15 6.86
N ARG A 69 1.05 2.09 6.06
CA ARG A 69 -0.07 1.69 5.21
C ARG A 69 -1.22 1.00 5.96
N ASN A 70 -1.03 0.66 7.24
CA ASN A 70 -2.07 0.08 8.08
C ASN A 70 -2.98 1.16 8.71
N THR A 71 -4.24 0.83 9.00
CA THR A 71 -5.14 1.73 9.74
C THR A 71 -4.64 1.95 11.18
N PRO A 72 -5.02 3.05 11.87
CA PRO A 72 -4.59 3.30 13.26
C PRO A 72 -4.85 2.14 14.23
N GLN A 73 -5.94 1.40 14.01
CA GLN A 73 -6.31 0.21 14.79
C GLN A 73 -5.35 -0.96 14.56
N ILE A 74 -4.98 -1.23 13.29
CA ILE A 74 -4.01 -2.28 12.97
C ILE A 74 -2.59 -1.85 13.40
N GLN A 75 -2.22 -0.57 13.22
CA GLN A 75 -0.98 -0.01 13.75
C GLN A 75 -0.86 -0.21 15.26
N ALA A 76 -1.91 0.09 16.02
CA ALA A 76 -1.97 -0.16 17.46
C ALA A 76 -1.82 -1.66 17.81
N LEU A 77 -2.48 -2.56 17.07
CA LEU A 77 -2.37 -4.00 17.28
C LEU A 77 -0.96 -4.54 17.00
N LEU A 78 -0.31 -4.07 15.92
CA LEU A 78 1.07 -4.43 15.57
C LEU A 78 2.06 -3.95 16.64
N LEU A 79 1.89 -2.72 17.13
CA LEU A 79 2.76 -2.13 18.15
C LEU A 79 2.51 -2.67 19.56
N LYS A 80 1.36 -3.29 19.84
CA LYS A 80 0.94 -3.64 21.21
C LYS A 80 1.98 -4.46 21.98
N ARG A 81 2.32 -5.66 21.51
CA ARG A 81 3.27 -6.55 22.22
C ARG A 81 4.70 -5.97 22.26
N PRO A 82 5.26 -5.41 21.16
CA PRO A 82 6.57 -4.75 21.20
C PRO A 82 6.64 -3.54 22.15
N ALA A 83 5.58 -2.71 22.21
CA ALA A 83 5.50 -1.57 23.12
C ALA A 83 5.37 -2.01 24.59
N GLU A 84 4.51 -3.00 24.88
CA GLU A 84 4.33 -3.58 26.21
C GLU A 84 5.64 -4.09 26.81
N LYS A 85 6.46 -4.82 26.04
CA LYS A 85 7.79 -5.28 26.46
C LYS A 85 8.75 -4.15 26.85
N LEU A 86 8.62 -2.99 26.21
CA LEU A 86 9.47 -1.81 26.42
C LEU A 86 8.87 -0.82 27.43
N GLY A 87 7.73 -1.15 28.05
CA GLY A 87 7.00 -0.26 28.96
C GLY A 87 6.38 0.97 28.28
N LEU A 88 6.24 0.95 26.95
CA LEU A 88 5.74 2.07 26.15
C LEU A 88 4.21 2.04 26.06
N LYS A 89 3.59 3.22 26.15
CA LYS A 89 2.14 3.37 26.01
C LYS A 89 1.77 3.59 24.55
N ILE A 90 0.77 2.85 24.08
CA ILE A 90 0.17 3.08 22.76
C ILE A 90 -0.60 4.42 22.83
N PRO A 91 -0.41 5.36 21.88
CA PRO A 91 -1.25 6.55 21.75
C PRO A 91 -2.72 6.17 21.60
N ALA A 92 -3.61 6.87 22.32
CA ALA A 92 -5.04 6.78 22.04
C ALA A 92 -5.34 7.32 20.63
N ASP A 93 -6.42 6.84 20.02
CA ASP A 93 -6.82 7.23 18.66
C ASP A 93 -7.37 8.66 18.64
N THR A 94 -6.46 9.64 18.61
CA THR A 94 -6.82 11.07 18.59
C THR A 94 -7.32 11.48 17.21
N GLN A 95 -8.57 11.12 16.91
CA GLN A 95 -9.38 11.91 15.99
C GLN A 95 -9.57 13.29 16.62
N ALA A 96 -8.82 14.29 16.16
CA ALA A 96 -9.32 15.67 16.21
C ALA A 96 -10.58 15.70 15.34
N THR A 97 -11.80 15.93 15.83
CA THR A 97 -12.23 16.82 16.93
C THR A 97 -11.79 18.26 16.71
N THR A 98 -12.46 18.91 15.77
CA THR A 98 -12.69 20.37 15.78
C THR A 98 -14.17 20.65 15.94
N THR A 99 -14.60 20.69 17.20
CA THR A 99 -15.83 21.33 17.71
C THR A 99 -15.41 21.93 19.05
N ALA A 100 -15.75 23.17 19.42
CA ALA A 100 -16.46 24.22 18.71
C ALA A 100 -16.03 25.59 19.27
N THR A 101 -16.31 26.66 18.53
CA THR A 101 -16.64 27.96 19.16
C THR A 101 -17.93 28.47 18.52
N ALA A 102 -18.96 28.67 19.33
CA ALA A 102 -20.28 29.07 18.87
C ALA A 102 -20.60 30.50 19.31
N THR A 103 -20.59 31.41 18.33
CA THR A 103 -21.27 32.71 18.24
C THR A 103 -21.12 33.16 16.78
N ASP A 104 -22.10 33.70 16.07
CA ASP A 104 -23.44 34.12 16.50
C ASP A 104 -24.49 33.93 15.39
N SER A 105 -25.76 34.10 15.76
CA SER A 105 -26.87 34.03 14.81
C SER A 105 -26.84 35.20 13.80
N HIS A 106 -27.06 34.93 12.51
CA HIS A 106 -27.93 35.79 11.70
C HIS A 106 -28.55 35.07 10.50
N SER A 107 -29.88 34.94 10.55
CA SER A 107 -30.73 34.62 9.40
C SER A 107 -30.91 35.85 8.51
N ALA A 108 -30.68 35.73 7.20
CA ALA A 108 -31.36 36.54 6.19
C ALA A 108 -31.29 35.91 4.78
N SER A 109 -32.47 35.62 4.24
CA SER A 109 -32.71 35.35 2.83
C SER A 109 -32.35 36.55 1.93
N ARG A 110 -31.75 36.29 0.74
CA ARG A 110 -32.21 36.98 -0.49
C ARG A 110 -31.85 36.28 -1.80
N THR A 111 -32.86 36.13 -2.66
CA THR A 111 -32.79 35.70 -4.07
C THR A 111 -32.47 36.89 -5.00
N GLN A 112 -32.20 36.57 -6.29
CA GLN A 112 -32.02 37.45 -7.47
C GLN A 112 -30.55 37.84 -7.73
N ALA A 113 -29.86 37.42 -8.80
CA ALA A 113 -30.12 37.33 -10.25
C ALA A 113 -29.82 38.63 -11.03
N ALA A 114 -28.80 38.59 -11.91
CA ALA A 114 -28.80 39.17 -13.26
C ALA A 114 -27.43 39.01 -13.96
N LYS A 115 -27.48 38.68 -15.25
CA LYS A 115 -26.35 38.67 -16.22
C LYS A 115 -26.34 40.02 -16.97
N PRO A 116 -25.20 40.46 -17.53
CA PRO A 116 -25.22 40.76 -18.98
C PRO A 116 -24.04 40.19 -19.79
N GLN A 117 -24.29 39.88 -21.07
CA GLN A 117 -23.28 39.75 -22.15
C GLN A 117 -22.70 41.15 -22.49
N ALA A 118 -21.53 41.37 -23.10
CA ALA A 118 -21.03 40.93 -24.42
C ALA A 118 -19.57 41.48 -24.60
N SER A 119 -18.71 41.19 -25.60
CA SER A 119 -18.51 40.13 -26.64
C SER A 119 -17.22 40.49 -27.44
N ARG A 120 -16.90 39.72 -28.50
CA ARG A 120 -15.79 39.83 -29.50
C ARG A 120 -14.48 39.14 -29.09
N LYS A 121 -14.11 37.98 -29.66
CA LYS A 121 -13.75 37.63 -31.07
C LYS A 121 -12.35 38.08 -31.48
N ALA A 122 -11.46 37.10 -31.67
CA ALA A 122 -10.51 37.02 -32.78
C ALA A 122 -10.17 35.53 -33.04
N ASP A 123 -10.20 35.11 -34.30
CA ASP A 123 -9.72 33.78 -34.73
C ASP A 123 -8.19 33.71 -34.68
N VAL A 124 -7.65 32.55 -34.31
CA VAL A 124 -6.43 32.01 -34.93
C VAL A 124 -6.66 30.52 -35.19
N ASP A 125 -7.05 30.20 -36.42
CA ASP A 125 -6.91 28.87 -36.98
C ASP A 125 -5.41 28.57 -37.17
N THR A 126 -4.90 27.49 -36.58
CA THR A 126 -3.72 26.77 -37.08
C THR A 126 -3.73 25.31 -36.61
N SER A 127 -4.05 24.44 -37.56
CA SER A 127 -3.51 23.08 -37.70
C SER A 127 -3.90 22.01 -36.68
N GLN A 128 -4.76 21.11 -37.18
CA GLN A 128 -4.79 19.70 -36.87
C GLN A 128 -3.38 19.09 -36.69
N ALA A 129 -3.08 18.59 -35.49
CA ALA A 129 -1.99 17.66 -35.24
C ALA A 129 -2.52 16.40 -34.56
N LYS A 130 -2.50 15.28 -35.29
CA LYS A 130 -2.71 13.90 -34.82
C LYS A 130 -3.80 13.70 -33.76
N ARG A 131 -5.00 13.39 -34.25
CA ARG A 131 -5.92 12.46 -33.59
C ARG A 131 -5.30 11.05 -33.58
N THR A 132 -4.31 10.84 -32.71
CA THR A 132 -3.70 9.53 -32.47
C THR A 132 -4.79 8.56 -32.02
N GLN A 133 -4.67 7.30 -32.45
CA GLN A 133 -5.70 6.28 -32.23
C GLN A 133 -5.95 6.10 -30.73
N ARG A 134 -7.23 6.08 -30.34
CA ARG A 134 -7.64 5.86 -28.94
C ARG A 134 -7.31 4.44 -28.52
N GLU A 135 -6.37 4.28 -27.60
CA GLU A 135 -6.29 3.05 -26.80
C GLU A 135 -7.52 2.95 -25.88
N PRO A 136 -8.03 1.74 -25.61
CA PRO A 136 -9.19 1.55 -24.75
C PRO A 136 -8.79 1.36 -23.29
N GLY A 137 -9.20 2.27 -22.40
CA GLY A 137 -9.15 2.03 -20.96
C GLY A 137 -8.62 3.20 -20.14
N THR A 138 -9.46 4.23 -19.96
CA THR A 138 -9.57 4.99 -18.71
C THR A 138 -11.01 5.51 -18.63
N PRO A 139 -11.68 5.45 -17.47
CA PRO A 139 -12.90 6.19 -17.23
C PRO A 139 -12.49 7.67 -17.11
N GLU A 140 -12.61 8.43 -18.20
CA GLU A 140 -12.37 9.88 -18.17
C GLU A 140 -13.21 10.48 -17.03
N SER A 141 -12.56 11.18 -16.09
CA SER A 141 -13.16 11.75 -14.86
C SER A 141 -14.45 12.52 -15.14
N ASP A 142 -14.46 13.23 -16.27
CA ASP A 142 -15.52 14.14 -16.69
C ASP A 142 -16.75 13.38 -17.24
N SER A 143 -16.61 12.08 -17.52
CA SER A 143 -17.64 11.20 -18.08
C SER A 143 -18.27 10.24 -17.08
N CYS A 144 -17.70 10.14 -15.88
CA CYS A 144 -17.99 9.09 -14.90
C CYS A 144 -18.35 9.65 -13.51
N GLN A 145 -19.51 9.26 -12.99
CA GLN A 145 -19.99 9.63 -11.67
C GLN A 145 -19.90 8.43 -10.72
N LEU A 146 -19.13 8.58 -9.65
CA LEU A 146 -18.97 7.59 -8.59
C LEU A 146 -20.05 7.76 -7.51
N HIS A 147 -20.73 6.66 -7.17
CA HIS A 147 -21.55 6.52 -5.99
C HIS A 147 -21.11 5.29 -5.17
N LYS A 148 -21.48 5.25 -3.89
CA LYS A 148 -21.05 4.21 -2.92
C LYS A 148 -21.32 2.75 -3.34
N GLN A 149 -22.28 2.52 -4.22
CA GLN A 149 -22.63 1.19 -4.74
C GLN A 149 -22.75 1.12 -6.27
N SER A 150 -22.51 2.21 -7.00
CA SER A 150 -22.59 2.19 -8.46
C SER A 150 -21.71 3.26 -9.09
N ILE A 151 -21.20 3.01 -10.29
CA ILE A 151 -20.55 4.01 -11.14
C ILE A 151 -21.42 4.21 -12.39
N THR A 152 -21.61 5.45 -12.81
CA THR A 152 -22.34 5.78 -14.04
C THR A 152 -21.39 6.48 -15.00
N CYS A 153 -21.02 5.81 -16.09
CA CYS A 153 -20.11 6.34 -17.11
C CYS A 153 -20.82 6.43 -18.46
N SER A 154 -20.91 7.63 -19.04
CA SER A 154 -21.51 7.84 -20.38
C SER A 154 -22.87 7.13 -20.58
N GLY A 155 -23.73 7.20 -19.56
CA GLY A 155 -25.06 6.56 -19.55
C GLY A 155 -25.09 5.06 -19.21
N ARG A 156 -23.94 4.39 -19.07
CA ARG A 156 -23.85 2.98 -18.63
C ARG A 156 -23.71 2.90 -17.11
N GLN A 157 -24.52 2.07 -16.46
CA GLN A 157 -24.44 1.82 -15.02
C GLN A 157 -23.65 0.56 -14.70
N PHE A 158 -22.72 0.68 -13.75
CA PHE A 158 -21.94 -0.40 -13.17
C PHE A 158 -22.32 -0.53 -11.68
N GLN A 159 -22.49 -1.74 -11.19
CA GLN A 159 -22.91 -2.06 -9.83
C GLN A 159 -21.74 -2.65 -9.05
N LEU A 160 -21.55 -2.20 -7.80
CA LEU A 160 -20.57 -2.78 -6.89
C LEU A 160 -20.82 -4.29 -6.70
N VAL A 161 -19.79 -5.09 -6.98
CA VAL A 161 -19.81 -6.55 -6.79
C VAL A 161 -19.63 -6.86 -5.31
N GLU A 162 -20.47 -7.76 -4.80
CA GLU A 162 -20.39 -8.29 -3.43
C GLU A 162 -19.89 -9.74 -3.44
N ASN A 163 -19.46 -10.25 -2.29
CA ASN A 163 -19.29 -11.68 -2.11
C ASN A 163 -20.66 -12.38 -2.15
N LEU A 164 -20.75 -13.49 -2.88
CA LEU A 164 -21.97 -14.26 -3.08
C LEU A 164 -22.00 -15.48 -2.14
N PRO A 165 -23.16 -15.84 -1.56
CA PRO A 165 -23.29 -17.11 -0.82
C PRO A 165 -23.22 -18.30 -1.80
N ASN A 166 -22.87 -19.48 -1.29
CA ASN A 166 -22.62 -20.67 -2.13
C ASN A 166 -23.84 -21.13 -2.94
N LYS A 167 -25.05 -20.77 -2.50
CA LYS A 167 -26.31 -20.99 -3.24
C LYS A 167 -26.55 -20.04 -4.43
N SER A 168 -25.66 -19.08 -4.65
CA SER A 168 -25.78 -18.02 -5.66
C SER A 168 -24.57 -17.95 -6.61
N ILE A 169 -23.66 -18.92 -6.53
CA ILE A 169 -22.57 -19.14 -7.49
C ILE A 169 -22.89 -20.37 -8.35
N SER A 170 -22.17 -20.57 -9.45
CA SER A 170 -22.36 -21.75 -10.31
C SER A 170 -22.13 -23.06 -9.53
N PRO A 171 -22.92 -24.13 -9.76
CA PRO A 171 -22.63 -25.47 -9.25
C PRO A 171 -21.24 -26.00 -9.64
N THR A 172 -20.64 -25.47 -10.71
CA THR A 172 -19.27 -25.80 -11.15
C THR A 172 -18.18 -24.96 -10.49
N ALA A 173 -18.52 -23.83 -9.86
CA ALA A 173 -17.53 -22.86 -9.39
C ALA A 173 -16.55 -23.44 -8.36
N LEU A 174 -17.03 -24.30 -7.45
CA LEU A 174 -16.19 -24.92 -6.41
C LEU A 174 -15.70 -26.34 -6.78
N GLN A 175 -15.80 -26.74 -8.06
CA GLN A 175 -15.35 -28.06 -8.52
C GLN A 175 -13.84 -28.10 -8.80
N ALA A 176 -13.31 -29.31 -9.01
CA ALA A 176 -11.92 -29.54 -9.41
C ALA A 176 -11.63 -29.15 -10.87
N THR A 177 -12.65 -29.03 -11.71
CA THR A 177 -12.51 -28.58 -13.12
C THR A 177 -12.31 -27.08 -13.24
N ASN A 178 -12.86 -26.28 -12.31
CA ASN A 178 -12.60 -24.85 -12.27
C ASN A 178 -11.21 -24.57 -11.68
N ARG A 179 -10.21 -24.34 -12.53
CA ARG A 179 -8.85 -23.93 -12.15
C ARG A 179 -8.59 -22.46 -12.47
N LEU A 180 -7.74 -21.82 -11.68
CA LEU A 180 -7.11 -20.56 -12.06
C LEU A 180 -5.82 -20.89 -12.82
N GLN A 181 -5.70 -20.35 -14.03
CA GLN A 181 -4.54 -20.51 -14.91
C GLN A 181 -4.17 -19.12 -15.39
N LEU A 182 -3.09 -18.54 -14.85
CA LEU A 182 -2.56 -17.27 -15.33
C LEU A 182 -1.78 -17.52 -16.63
N PRO A 183 -1.76 -16.56 -17.57
CA PRO A 183 -0.92 -16.67 -18.77
C PRO A 183 0.56 -16.81 -18.39
N ASP A 184 1.32 -17.45 -19.27
CA ASP A 184 2.78 -17.56 -19.15
C ASP A 184 3.42 -16.17 -19.37
N TRP A 185 4.48 -15.87 -18.63
CA TRP A 185 5.28 -14.67 -18.86
C TRP A 185 6.25 -14.92 -20.02
N ASN A 186 5.96 -14.33 -21.19
CA ASN A 186 6.77 -14.45 -22.39
C ASN A 186 7.07 -13.07 -22.98
N THR A 187 8.32 -12.61 -22.87
CA THR A 187 8.79 -11.31 -23.37
C THR A 187 8.75 -11.16 -24.90
N GLN A 188 8.56 -12.24 -25.66
CA GLN A 188 8.40 -12.19 -27.12
C GLN A 188 6.96 -11.85 -27.53
N GLU A 189 5.97 -12.32 -26.76
CA GLU A 189 4.54 -12.10 -27.02
C GLU A 189 3.99 -10.90 -26.24
N GLN A 190 4.57 -10.61 -25.07
CA GLN A 190 4.15 -9.55 -24.16
C GLN A 190 5.28 -8.50 -24.11
N PRO A 191 5.19 -7.42 -24.91
CA PRO A 191 6.28 -6.46 -25.04
C PRO A 191 6.49 -5.59 -23.78
N SER A 192 5.61 -5.69 -22.78
CA SER A 192 5.82 -5.10 -21.46
C SER A 192 5.23 -5.94 -20.34
N GLU A 193 5.89 -5.89 -19.18
CA GLU A 193 5.44 -6.50 -17.93
C GLU A 193 4.06 -5.98 -17.50
N HIS A 194 3.77 -4.71 -17.77
CA HIS A 194 2.47 -4.10 -17.48
C HIS A 194 1.34 -4.75 -18.28
N LEU A 195 1.51 -4.97 -19.59
CA LEU A 195 0.50 -5.62 -20.44
C LEU A 195 0.24 -7.07 -20.01
N TYR A 196 1.30 -7.80 -19.63
CA TYR A 196 1.19 -9.13 -19.04
C TYR A 196 0.39 -9.11 -17.74
N LEU A 197 0.79 -8.27 -16.77
CA LEU A 197 0.15 -8.25 -15.46
C LEU A 197 -1.29 -7.77 -15.51
N THR A 198 -1.62 -6.80 -16.38
CA THR A 198 -3.01 -6.41 -16.62
C THR A 198 -3.82 -7.58 -17.16
N SER A 199 -3.28 -8.37 -18.10
CA SER A 199 -3.93 -9.56 -18.65
C SER A 199 -4.07 -10.70 -17.63
N ALA A 200 -3.05 -10.95 -16.80
CA ALA A 200 -3.10 -11.95 -15.74
C ALA A 200 -4.07 -11.54 -14.61
N TYR A 201 -4.08 -10.25 -14.23
CA TYR A 201 -5.01 -9.71 -13.25
C TYR A 201 -6.46 -9.78 -13.73
N GLN A 202 -6.72 -9.58 -15.03
CA GLN A 202 -8.03 -9.82 -15.64
C GLN A 202 -8.53 -11.27 -15.44
N VAL A 203 -7.64 -12.28 -15.50
CA VAL A 203 -8.00 -13.69 -15.25
C VAL A 203 -8.22 -13.95 -13.76
N TYR A 204 -7.36 -13.40 -12.90
CA TYR A 204 -7.52 -13.48 -11.44
C TYR A 204 -8.87 -12.92 -10.98
N ILE A 205 -9.24 -11.71 -11.43
CA ILE A 205 -10.49 -11.06 -11.03
C ILE A 205 -11.72 -11.83 -11.52
N ASP A 206 -11.72 -12.35 -12.76
CA ASP A 206 -12.79 -13.23 -13.25
C ASP A 206 -12.95 -14.46 -12.37
N LYS A 207 -11.85 -15.15 -12.06
CA LYS A 207 -11.84 -16.38 -11.26
C LYS A 207 -12.32 -16.15 -9.84
N MET A 208 -12.01 -15.00 -9.24
CA MET A 208 -12.51 -14.60 -7.92
C MET A 208 -14.01 -14.29 -7.94
N MET A 209 -14.52 -13.64 -8.99
CA MET A 209 -15.96 -13.43 -9.17
C MET A 209 -16.71 -14.75 -9.40
N GLU A 210 -16.14 -15.69 -10.16
CA GLU A 210 -16.72 -17.01 -10.45
C GLU A 210 -17.03 -17.82 -9.18
N ILE A 211 -16.14 -17.76 -8.17
CA ILE A 211 -16.33 -18.41 -6.85
C ILE A 211 -17.08 -17.53 -5.83
N GLY A 212 -17.59 -16.37 -6.26
CA GLY A 212 -18.36 -15.47 -5.41
C GLY A 212 -17.53 -14.71 -4.37
N LEU A 213 -16.26 -14.43 -4.66
CA LEU A 213 -15.32 -13.68 -3.82
C LEU A 213 -14.98 -12.29 -4.39
N GLY A 214 -15.89 -11.66 -5.15
CA GLY A 214 -15.66 -10.39 -5.81
C GLY A 214 -15.31 -9.21 -4.88
N ALA A 215 -15.81 -9.21 -3.64
CA ALA A 215 -15.47 -8.22 -2.61
C ALA A 215 -14.30 -8.66 -1.70
N ALA A 216 -13.64 -9.76 -2.03
CA ALA A 216 -12.47 -10.32 -1.34
C ALA A 216 -11.25 -10.46 -2.28
N THR A 217 -11.14 -9.55 -3.26
CA THR A 217 -10.03 -9.49 -4.22
C THR A 217 -8.91 -8.57 -3.74
N MET A 218 -7.67 -8.86 -4.16
CA MET A 218 -6.54 -7.95 -3.96
C MET A 218 -6.50 -6.86 -5.05
N SER A 219 -5.94 -5.70 -4.71
CA SER A 219 -5.66 -4.60 -5.65
C SER A 219 -4.62 -4.97 -6.71
N PHE A 220 -4.56 -4.20 -7.81
CA PHE A 220 -3.55 -4.42 -8.85
C PHE A 220 -2.14 -4.22 -8.31
N THR A 221 -1.92 -3.22 -7.45
CA THR A 221 -0.63 -2.99 -6.78
C THR A 221 -0.15 -4.21 -5.98
N ARG A 222 -1.06 -4.87 -5.24
CA ARG A 222 -0.72 -6.09 -4.49
C ARG A 222 -0.44 -7.26 -5.43
N PHE A 223 -1.17 -7.39 -6.53
CA PHE A 223 -0.92 -8.40 -7.55
C PHE A 223 0.48 -8.24 -8.18
N HIS A 224 0.85 -7.00 -8.56
CA HIS A 224 2.18 -6.65 -9.07
C HIS A 224 3.30 -7.00 -8.07
N HIS A 225 3.15 -6.62 -6.80
CA HIS A 225 4.14 -6.95 -5.77
C HIS A 225 4.33 -8.47 -5.57
N ASN A 226 3.25 -9.26 -5.62
CA ASN A 226 3.38 -10.73 -5.54
C ASN A 226 4.15 -11.32 -6.74
N PHE A 227 4.04 -10.70 -7.93
CA PHE A 227 4.82 -11.09 -9.12
C PHE A 227 6.29 -10.76 -8.96
N GLN A 228 6.64 -9.54 -8.53
CA GLN A 228 8.03 -9.17 -8.29
C GLN A 228 8.66 -10.03 -7.19
N GLU A 229 7.94 -10.27 -6.08
CA GLU A 229 8.42 -11.16 -5.01
C GLU A 229 8.72 -12.57 -5.56
N ALA A 230 7.82 -13.14 -6.36
CA ALA A 230 8.02 -14.46 -6.94
C ALA A 230 9.23 -14.49 -7.88
N LYS A 231 9.40 -13.47 -8.73
CA LYS A 231 10.52 -13.29 -9.66
C LYS A 231 11.86 -13.12 -8.94
N GLU A 232 11.92 -12.30 -7.89
CA GLU A 232 13.10 -12.11 -7.04
C GLU A 232 13.51 -13.38 -6.29
N GLN A 233 12.52 -14.16 -5.84
CA GLN A 233 12.74 -15.41 -5.09
C GLN A 233 12.87 -16.65 -5.99
N ASN A 234 12.85 -16.48 -7.33
CA ASN A 234 12.82 -17.55 -8.33
C ASN A 234 11.75 -18.61 -8.04
N ARG A 235 10.54 -18.17 -7.67
CA ARG A 235 9.35 -18.97 -7.40
C ARG A 235 8.37 -18.89 -8.56
N ASP A 236 7.63 -19.97 -8.77
CA ASP A 236 6.55 -20.01 -9.75
C ASP A 236 5.35 -19.16 -9.28
N PHE A 237 5.16 -18.02 -9.96
CA PHE A 237 4.05 -17.11 -9.70
C PHE A 237 2.69 -17.70 -10.11
N GLN A 238 2.64 -18.43 -11.22
CA GLN A 238 1.40 -18.99 -11.76
C GLN A 238 0.91 -20.13 -10.85
N GLN A 239 1.81 -21.04 -10.46
CA GLN A 239 1.51 -22.12 -9.52
C GLN A 239 1.11 -21.57 -8.15
N ARG A 240 1.81 -20.56 -7.60
CA ARG A 240 1.43 -19.93 -6.31
C ARG A 240 -0.01 -19.40 -6.33
N PHE A 241 -0.44 -18.79 -7.44
CA PHE A 241 -1.82 -18.31 -7.59
C PHE A 241 -2.83 -19.43 -7.84
N ALA A 242 -2.45 -20.51 -8.53
CA ALA A 242 -3.28 -21.70 -8.69
C ALA A 242 -3.52 -22.41 -7.34
N ASP A 243 -2.48 -22.60 -6.53
CA ASP A 243 -2.56 -23.18 -5.18
C ASP A 243 -3.44 -22.33 -4.27
N MET A 244 -3.22 -21.00 -4.24
CA MET A 244 -4.06 -20.06 -3.50
C MET A 244 -5.54 -20.19 -3.90
N TYR A 245 -5.83 -20.37 -5.18
CA TYR A 245 -7.20 -20.51 -5.67
C TYR A 245 -7.88 -21.82 -5.21
N GLU A 246 -7.13 -22.91 -5.09
CA GLU A 246 -7.65 -24.16 -4.53
C GLU A 246 -8.01 -24.01 -3.06
N TYR A 247 -7.12 -23.42 -2.24
CA TYR A 247 -7.42 -23.12 -0.84
C TYR A 247 -8.63 -22.19 -0.69
N LEU A 248 -8.73 -21.14 -1.53
CA LEU A 248 -9.89 -20.24 -1.52
C LEU A 248 -11.19 -20.97 -1.87
N LYS A 249 -11.19 -21.98 -2.75
CA LYS A 249 -12.37 -22.82 -2.99
C LYS A 249 -12.68 -23.75 -1.82
N GLU A 250 -11.68 -24.28 -1.14
CA GLU A 250 -11.86 -25.13 0.06
C GLU A 250 -12.48 -24.35 1.21
N ASP A 251 -11.91 -23.20 1.55
CA ASP A 251 -12.50 -22.25 2.50
C ASP A 251 -13.91 -21.86 2.08
N LYS A 252 -14.10 -21.54 0.79
CA LYS A 252 -15.41 -21.13 0.27
C LYS A 252 -16.47 -22.22 0.39
N ARG A 253 -16.13 -23.52 0.32
CA ARG A 253 -17.10 -24.61 0.53
C ARG A 253 -17.65 -24.64 1.96
N THR A 254 -16.81 -24.34 2.96
CA THR A 254 -17.11 -24.55 4.40
C THR A 254 -17.44 -23.27 5.16
N MET A 255 -16.92 -22.11 4.71
CA MET A 255 -17.00 -20.83 5.42
C MET A 255 -17.97 -19.85 4.75
N SER A 256 -18.74 -19.13 5.59
CA SER A 256 -19.53 -17.98 5.12
C SER A 256 -18.65 -16.74 5.00
N THR A 257 -18.55 -16.19 3.79
CA THR A 257 -17.87 -14.90 3.56
C THR A 257 -18.86 -13.73 3.67
N PRO A 258 -18.55 -12.65 4.42
CA PRO A 258 -19.40 -11.45 4.46
C PRO A 258 -19.55 -10.85 3.07
N LYS A 259 -20.76 -10.40 2.72
CA LYS A 259 -21.07 -9.75 1.42
C LYS A 259 -20.11 -8.61 1.07
N ARG A 260 -19.68 -7.85 2.07
CA ARG A 260 -18.69 -6.78 1.95
C ARG A 260 -17.64 -6.93 3.05
N LEU A 261 -16.37 -6.79 2.68
CA LEU A 261 -15.28 -6.69 3.66
C LEU A 261 -15.08 -5.25 4.17
N VAL A 262 -15.48 -4.25 3.37
CA VAL A 262 -15.39 -2.83 3.73
C VAL A 262 -16.73 -2.11 3.56
N SER A 263 -17.05 -1.27 4.54
CA SER A 263 -18.26 -0.43 4.59
C SER A 263 -18.14 0.83 3.72
N ASN A 264 -16.91 1.24 3.40
CA ASN A 264 -16.61 2.41 2.57
C ASN A 264 -16.51 2.01 1.09
N GLY A 265 -16.70 3.00 0.20
CA GLY A 265 -16.35 2.89 -1.22
C GLY A 265 -14.96 3.51 -1.47
N PRO A 266 -14.52 3.56 -2.74
CA PRO A 266 -13.36 4.37 -3.13
C PRO A 266 -13.64 5.85 -2.83
N GLU A 267 -12.56 6.61 -2.61
CA GLU A 267 -12.61 8.03 -2.19
C GLU A 267 -13.04 8.96 -3.33
N GLY A 268 -12.69 8.60 -4.57
CA GLY A 268 -12.97 9.36 -5.78
C GLY A 268 -12.87 8.48 -7.04
N ILE A 269 -13.23 9.04 -8.19
CA ILE A 269 -13.26 8.33 -9.49
C ILE A 269 -11.84 8.15 -10.06
N GLU A 270 -10.89 8.99 -9.65
CA GLU A 270 -9.47 8.95 -10.00
C GLU A 270 -8.75 7.67 -9.53
N TYR A 271 -9.36 6.93 -8.60
CA TYR A 271 -8.89 5.61 -8.16
C TYR A 271 -9.44 4.46 -9.01
N CYS A 272 -10.26 4.74 -10.02
CA CYS A 272 -11.00 3.76 -10.81
C CYS A 272 -10.51 3.67 -12.25
N ASP A 273 -10.32 2.45 -12.76
CA ASP A 273 -9.99 2.18 -14.15
C ASP A 273 -10.88 1.08 -14.77
N TYR A 274 -11.03 1.08 -16.10
CA TYR A 274 -11.64 0.00 -16.85
C TYR A 274 -10.68 -1.18 -16.95
N LEU A 275 -10.85 -2.17 -16.09
CA LEU A 275 -10.18 -3.45 -16.27
C LEU A 275 -10.70 -4.19 -17.53
N LYS A 276 -12.01 -4.05 -17.85
CA LYS A 276 -12.65 -4.55 -19.09
C LYS A 276 -13.80 -3.65 -19.51
N LYS A 277 -14.32 -3.81 -20.74
CA LYS A 277 -15.49 -3.06 -21.27
C LYS A 277 -16.74 -3.09 -20.39
N ASN A 278 -16.89 -4.10 -19.53
CA ASN A 278 -18.02 -4.30 -18.61
C ASN A 278 -17.59 -4.30 -17.14
N LEU A 279 -16.33 -3.98 -16.82
CA LEU A 279 -15.80 -4.08 -15.46
C LEU A 279 -14.88 -2.89 -15.17
N ILE A 280 -15.31 -2.04 -14.24
CA ILE A 280 -14.48 -1.00 -13.63
C ILE A 280 -13.91 -1.56 -12.32
N VAL A 281 -12.65 -1.28 -12.04
CA VAL A 281 -11.97 -1.63 -10.80
C VAL A 281 -11.47 -0.35 -10.18
N CYS A 282 -11.86 -0.10 -8.93
CA CYS A 282 -11.29 0.97 -8.14
C CYS A 282 -10.37 0.37 -7.07
N ASP A 283 -9.18 0.91 -6.91
CA ASP A 283 -8.26 0.45 -5.88
C ASP A 283 -7.38 1.58 -5.32
N ASN A 284 -6.99 1.45 -4.05
CA ASN A 284 -6.10 2.39 -3.36
C ASN A 284 -4.85 1.70 -2.80
N GLY A 285 -4.45 0.57 -3.40
CA GLY A 285 -3.42 -0.34 -2.90
C GLY A 285 -3.84 -1.23 -1.73
N PHE A 286 -4.86 -0.86 -0.94
CA PHE A 286 -5.31 -1.62 0.24
C PHE A 286 -6.62 -2.36 0.02
N HIS A 287 -7.58 -1.69 -0.60
CA HIS A 287 -8.90 -2.21 -0.91
C HIS A 287 -9.11 -2.21 -2.42
N ASN A 288 -9.95 -3.13 -2.86
CA ASN A 288 -10.32 -3.32 -4.25
C ASN A 288 -11.84 -3.34 -4.34
N TRP A 289 -12.42 -2.52 -5.20
CA TRP A 289 -13.85 -2.43 -5.42
C TRP A 289 -14.13 -2.70 -6.90
N LEU A 290 -14.79 -3.82 -7.17
CA LEU A 290 -15.18 -4.21 -8.52
C LEU A 290 -16.58 -3.66 -8.82
N TYR A 291 -16.76 -3.04 -9.98
CA TYR A 291 -18.04 -2.52 -10.45
C TYR A 291 -18.36 -3.13 -11.82
N LEU A 292 -19.33 -4.05 -11.85
CA LEU A 292 -19.73 -4.80 -13.05
C LEU A 292 -20.92 -4.10 -13.74
N ALA A 293 -20.88 -3.97 -15.06
CA ALA A 293 -21.99 -3.41 -15.84
C ALA A 293 -23.30 -4.20 -15.62
N LYS A 294 -24.41 -3.47 -15.53
CA LYS A 294 -25.76 -4.06 -15.59
C LYS A 294 -26.19 -4.34 -17.04
#